data_AF-A0A354K7L7-F1
#
_entry.id   AF-A0A354K7L7-F1
#
_cell.length_a   1.000
_cell.length_b   1.000
_cell.length_c   1.000
_cell.angle_alpha   90.00
_cell.angle_beta   90.00
_cell.angle_gamma   90.00
#
_symmetry.space_group_name_H-M   'P 1'
#
loop_
_entity.id
_entity.type
_entity.pdbx_description
1 polymer ?
#
loop_
_entity_poly.entity_id
_entity_poly.type
_entity_poly.pdbx_seq_one_letter_code
_entity_poly.pdbx_strand_id
1 'polypeptide(L)'
;MKYLPLLPALLLLTACTDIRSRISPDILAADAGTQTRFAMHASQSDEIVTADAEDPCLLRDALANASGAEISAGHLSMLLLGSDPAAVLLPYFRAKWLPPTCAVLAVPAGACDLLCGGNAPSPDALRAAVETGLLPARTADAVIGDLLGGSGMTAMHCHDAGTLTLLLCDAQQSFGTLSPDACRGLALLGGSYQHFDFAAADGVHSVTRARLHLDCKAENNILRFTVNGRICVTNPSAESEAVLCGMLSAALAESCAQGADILMLRETAVRCGESDAAFLSQMQWREKLRSSVPSVQIEQSAT
;
A
#
# COMPACT_ATOMS: atom_id res chain seq x y z
N MET A 1 -31.55 12.69 -69.50
CA MET A 1 -30.36 12.22 -68.76
C MET A 1 -30.43 12.81 -67.35
N LYS A 2 -30.76 11.99 -66.35
CA LYS A 2 -30.87 12.42 -64.95
C LYS A 2 -29.51 12.21 -64.29
N TYR A 3 -28.79 13.28 -64.00
CA TYR A 3 -27.59 13.23 -63.17
C TYR A 3 -28.01 12.96 -61.72
N LEU A 4 -27.68 11.77 -61.21
CA LEU A 4 -27.82 11.43 -59.80
C LEU A 4 -26.72 12.19 -59.03
N PRO A 5 -27.03 12.98 -57.98
CA PRO A 5 -26.02 13.63 -57.17
C PRO A 5 -25.43 12.59 -56.19
N LEU A 6 -24.43 11.83 -56.64
CA LEU A 6 -23.65 10.92 -55.80
C LEU A 6 -22.54 11.63 -54.98
N LEU A 7 -22.38 12.95 -55.15
CA LEU A 7 -21.31 13.70 -54.52
C LEU A 7 -21.50 14.02 -53.01
N PRO A 8 -22.72 14.19 -52.44
CA PRO A 8 -22.84 14.49 -51.01
C PRO A 8 -22.60 13.27 -50.11
N ALA A 9 -22.76 12.05 -50.63
CA ALA A 9 -22.59 10.82 -49.86
C ALA A 9 -21.10 10.46 -49.64
N LEU A 10 -20.21 10.89 -50.54
CA LEU A 10 -18.76 10.69 -50.40
C LEU A 10 -18.10 11.63 -49.38
N LEU A 11 -18.74 12.77 -49.06
CA LEU A 11 -18.25 13.72 -48.05
C LEU A 11 -18.77 13.44 -46.62
N LEU A 12 -19.71 12.50 -46.46
CA LEU A 12 -20.18 12.02 -45.15
C LEU A 12 -19.37 10.83 -44.61
N LEU A 13 -18.43 10.30 -45.41
CA LEU A 13 -17.55 9.19 -45.02
C LEU A 13 -16.17 9.66 -44.50
N THR A 14 -15.90 10.97 -44.45
CA THR A 14 -14.65 11.52 -43.88
C THR A 14 -14.80 12.01 -42.44
N ALA A 15 -15.96 11.82 -41.80
CA ALA A 15 -16.20 12.25 -40.43
C ALA A 15 -16.02 11.13 -39.37
N CYS A 16 -15.38 10.01 -39.72
CA CYS A 16 -15.28 8.84 -38.85
C CYS A 16 -13.86 8.25 -38.77
N THR A 17 -12.83 9.03 -38.45
CA THR A 17 -11.57 8.49 -37.91
C THR A 17 -10.82 9.54 -37.08
N ASP A 18 -11.41 9.97 -35.97
CA ASP A 18 -10.59 10.32 -34.80
C ASP A 18 -11.13 9.51 -33.62
N ILE A 19 -11.16 8.18 -33.81
CA ILE A 19 -11.18 7.27 -32.67
C ILE A 19 -9.77 7.42 -32.08
N ARG A 20 -9.57 8.45 -31.25
CA ARG A 20 -8.39 8.48 -30.40
C ARG A 20 -8.38 7.16 -29.66
N SER A 21 -7.37 6.34 -29.93
CA SER A 21 -7.17 5.10 -29.18
C SER A 21 -7.18 5.48 -27.71
N ARG A 22 -8.03 4.83 -26.92
CA ARG A 22 -8.05 5.04 -25.47
C ARG A 22 -7.18 3.97 -24.85
N ILE A 23 -6.19 4.39 -24.08
CA ILE A 23 -5.26 3.51 -23.35
C ILE A 23 -5.59 3.58 -21.87
N SER A 24 -5.64 2.40 -21.22
CA SER A 24 -5.75 2.29 -19.77
C SER A 24 -4.46 1.71 -19.20
N PRO A 25 -3.73 2.45 -18.35
CA PRO A 25 -2.53 1.92 -17.72
C PRO A 25 -2.91 0.84 -16.69
N ASP A 26 -2.21 -0.28 -16.73
CA ASP A 26 -2.29 -1.31 -15.70
C ASP A 26 -1.30 -1.02 -14.58
N ILE A 27 -0.11 -0.55 -14.96
CA ILE A 27 0.95 -0.10 -14.06
C ILE A 27 1.33 1.32 -14.44
N LEU A 28 1.36 2.20 -13.45
CA LEU A 28 1.84 3.56 -13.58
C LEU A 28 3.00 3.76 -12.61
N ALA A 29 4.09 4.35 -13.07
CA ALA A 29 5.21 4.79 -12.27
C ALA A 29 5.30 6.32 -12.29
N ALA A 30 5.68 6.90 -11.16
CA ALA A 30 5.86 8.32 -11.02
C ALA A 30 7.04 8.64 -10.10
N ASP A 31 7.97 9.47 -10.58
CA ASP A 31 9.11 9.97 -9.79
C ASP A 31 8.96 11.48 -9.58
N ALA A 32 8.96 11.91 -8.30
CA ALA A 32 8.95 13.32 -7.95
C ALA A 32 10.37 13.92 -8.07
N GLY A 33 10.44 15.14 -8.60
CA GLY A 33 11.68 15.89 -8.83
C GLY A 33 11.39 17.34 -9.24
N THR A 34 12.34 18.02 -9.88
CA THR A 34 12.10 19.36 -10.47
C THR A 34 11.01 19.31 -11.55
N GLN A 35 10.94 18.20 -12.27
CA GLN A 35 9.79 17.79 -13.07
C GLN A 35 9.38 16.41 -12.57
N THR A 36 8.08 16.11 -12.65
CA THR A 36 7.56 14.79 -12.34
C THR A 36 7.65 13.94 -13.59
N ARG A 37 8.38 12.84 -13.50
CA ARG A 37 8.50 11.86 -14.58
C ARG A 37 7.45 10.78 -14.39
N PHE A 38 6.86 10.33 -15.49
CA PHE A 38 5.89 9.25 -15.53
C PHE A 38 6.34 8.16 -16.50
N ALA A 39 6.03 6.92 -16.16
CA ALA A 39 6.10 5.79 -17.08
C ALA A 39 4.84 4.94 -16.91
N MET A 40 4.20 4.53 -18.00
CA MET A 40 3.04 3.65 -17.94
C MET A 40 3.22 2.41 -18.81
N HIS A 41 2.68 1.30 -18.30
CA HIS A 41 2.51 0.06 -19.04
C HIS A 41 1.03 -0.28 -19.10
N ALA A 42 0.53 -0.63 -20.28
CA ALA A 42 -0.85 -1.00 -20.53
C ALA A 42 -0.89 -2.33 -21.28
N SER A 43 -1.67 -3.31 -20.85
CA SER A 43 -1.85 -4.62 -21.50
C SER A 43 -2.30 -4.54 -22.97
N GLN A 44 -2.80 -3.38 -23.38
CA GLN A 44 -3.19 -3.07 -24.76
C GLN A 44 -1.99 -2.75 -25.66
N SER A 45 -0.79 -2.56 -25.09
CA SER A 45 0.42 -2.12 -25.77
C SER A 45 1.68 -2.66 -25.08
N ASP A 46 2.55 -3.35 -25.81
CA ASP A 46 3.85 -3.80 -25.29
C ASP A 46 4.84 -2.63 -25.08
N GLU A 47 4.54 -1.44 -25.60
CA GLU A 47 5.37 -0.26 -25.42
C GLU A 47 5.10 0.44 -24.08
N ILE A 48 6.18 0.74 -23.35
CA ILE A 48 6.15 1.62 -22.19
C ILE A 48 6.15 3.06 -22.67
N VAL A 49 5.13 3.82 -22.27
CA VAL A 49 5.05 5.25 -22.57
C VAL A 49 5.62 6.05 -21.42
N THR A 50 6.60 6.89 -21.70
CA THR A 50 7.21 7.81 -20.74
C THR A 50 6.84 9.25 -21.05
N ALA A 51 6.62 10.07 -20.03
CA ALA A 51 6.38 11.50 -20.18
C ALA A 51 6.89 12.27 -18.97
N ASP A 52 7.17 13.56 -19.16
CA ASP A 52 7.55 14.48 -18.09
C ASP A 52 6.52 15.60 -17.97
N ALA A 53 6.28 16.07 -16.76
CA ALA A 53 5.44 17.24 -16.52
C ALA A 53 5.96 18.11 -15.36
N GLU A 54 5.59 19.39 -15.37
CA GLU A 54 5.94 20.31 -14.29
C GLU A 54 5.21 20.01 -12.96
N ASP A 55 4.05 19.34 -13.02
CA ASP A 55 3.20 19.03 -11.86
C ASP A 55 2.61 17.60 -11.99
N PRO A 56 2.56 16.80 -10.90
CA PRO A 56 1.85 15.52 -10.85
C PRO A 56 0.42 15.55 -11.42
N CYS A 57 -0.30 16.66 -11.27
CA CYS A 57 -1.68 16.83 -11.76
C CYS A 57 -1.79 16.86 -13.29
N LEU A 58 -0.68 17.09 -14.01
CA LEU A 58 -0.64 17.13 -15.47
C LEU A 58 -0.39 15.76 -16.12
N LEU A 59 -0.32 14.69 -15.31
CA LEU A 59 -0.11 13.31 -15.75
C LEU A 59 -0.87 12.94 -17.02
N ARG A 60 -2.20 13.16 -17.04
CA ARG A 60 -3.05 12.74 -18.16
C ARG A 60 -2.60 13.38 -19.46
N ASP A 61 -2.39 14.69 -19.43
CA ASP A 61 -2.10 15.45 -20.62
C ASP A 61 -0.68 15.14 -21.10
N ALA A 62 0.28 14.94 -20.18
CA ALA A 62 1.64 14.51 -20.49
C ALA A 62 1.67 13.13 -21.17
N LEU A 63 1.01 12.12 -20.60
CA LEU A 63 0.94 10.77 -21.17
C LEU A 63 0.12 10.72 -22.47
N ALA A 64 -0.95 11.51 -22.58
CA ALA A 64 -1.74 11.60 -23.81
C ALA A 64 -0.92 12.19 -24.97
N ASN A 65 -0.13 13.23 -24.70
CA ASN A 65 0.76 13.82 -25.68
C ASN A 65 1.88 12.86 -26.10
N ALA A 66 2.43 12.08 -25.15
CA ALA A 66 3.49 11.11 -25.44
C ALA A 66 2.99 9.88 -26.22
N SER A 67 1.80 9.37 -25.90
CA SER A 67 1.20 8.19 -26.55
C SER A 67 0.41 8.51 -27.83
N GLY A 68 0.01 9.76 -28.03
CA GLY A 68 -0.96 10.13 -29.07
C GLY A 68 -2.38 9.60 -28.79
N ALA A 69 -2.65 9.11 -27.58
CA ALA A 69 -3.86 8.41 -27.19
C ALA A 69 -4.59 9.13 -26.04
N GLU A 70 -5.89 8.88 -25.86
CA GLU A 70 -6.59 9.34 -24.65
C GLU A 70 -6.27 8.39 -23.49
N ILE A 71 -5.87 8.92 -22.33
CA ILE A 71 -5.55 8.10 -21.16
C ILE A 71 -6.77 7.98 -20.23
N SER A 72 -7.13 6.74 -19.88
CA SER A 72 -8.22 6.43 -18.95
C SER A 72 -7.71 5.73 -17.69
N ALA A 73 -8.02 6.29 -16.51
CA ALA A 73 -7.58 5.76 -15.21
C ALA A 73 -8.33 4.49 -14.71
N GLY A 74 -9.22 3.90 -15.51
CA GLY A 74 -10.18 2.90 -15.03
C GLY A 74 -9.62 1.56 -14.56
N HIS A 75 -8.42 1.18 -14.98
CA HIS A 75 -7.85 -0.17 -14.77
C HIS A 75 -6.50 -0.19 -14.03
N LEU A 76 -6.12 0.91 -13.38
CA LEU A 76 -4.83 0.99 -12.70
C LEU A 76 -4.77 -0.03 -11.56
N SER A 77 -3.96 -1.07 -11.76
CA SER A 77 -3.78 -2.18 -10.82
C SER A 77 -2.68 -1.88 -9.81
N MET A 78 -1.63 -1.14 -10.24
CA MET A 78 -0.50 -0.79 -9.39
C MET A 78 0.05 0.60 -9.72
N LEU A 79 0.32 1.38 -8.68
CA LEU A 79 1.04 2.64 -8.72
C LEU A 79 2.42 2.46 -8.08
N LEU A 80 3.48 2.67 -8.86
CA LEU A 80 4.86 2.72 -8.42
C LEU A 80 5.24 4.18 -8.11
N LEU A 81 5.80 4.41 -6.93
CA LEU A 81 6.14 5.75 -6.46
C LEU A 81 7.62 5.85 -6.15
N GLY A 82 8.30 6.79 -6.79
CA GLY A 82 9.72 7.07 -6.62
C GLY A 82 10.08 7.77 -5.32
N SER A 83 11.19 8.51 -5.36
CA SER A 83 11.60 9.39 -4.27
C SER A 83 10.47 10.36 -3.91
N ASP A 84 10.11 10.40 -2.63
CA ASP A 84 8.95 11.12 -2.08
C ASP A 84 7.57 10.60 -2.55
N PRO A 85 7.14 9.42 -2.08
CA PRO A 85 5.87 8.84 -2.45
C PRO A 85 4.65 9.72 -2.08
N ALA A 86 4.74 10.45 -0.96
CA ALA A 86 3.62 11.25 -0.49
C ALA A 86 3.36 12.49 -1.36
N ALA A 87 4.42 13.10 -1.89
CA ALA A 87 4.31 14.23 -2.82
C ALA A 87 3.53 13.87 -4.10
N VAL A 88 3.54 12.62 -4.53
CA VAL A 88 2.81 12.16 -5.72
C VAL A 88 1.44 11.58 -5.38
N LEU A 89 1.36 10.77 -4.31
CA LEU A 89 0.15 10.03 -3.95
C LEU A 89 -1.05 10.95 -3.65
N LEU A 90 -0.83 12.02 -2.87
CA LEU A 90 -1.90 12.92 -2.45
C LEU A 90 -2.48 13.74 -3.61
N PRO A 91 -1.68 14.35 -4.52
CA PRO A 91 -2.21 14.95 -5.74
C PRO A 91 -3.00 13.97 -6.60
N TYR A 92 -2.53 12.73 -6.77
CA TYR A 92 -3.21 11.72 -7.61
C TYR A 92 -4.56 11.31 -7.04
N PHE A 93 -4.64 11.16 -5.72
CA PHE A 93 -5.91 10.96 -5.03
C PHE A 93 -6.87 12.13 -5.25
N ARG A 94 -6.39 13.38 -5.08
CA ARG A 94 -7.21 14.59 -5.29
C ARG A 94 -7.69 14.71 -6.74
N ALA A 95 -6.87 14.29 -7.70
CA ALA A 95 -7.23 14.23 -9.11
C ALA A 95 -8.23 13.11 -9.46
N LYS A 96 -8.59 12.23 -8.50
CA LYS A 96 -9.46 11.06 -8.68
C LYS A 96 -8.93 10.07 -9.71
N TRP A 97 -7.61 9.95 -9.80
CA TRP A 97 -6.92 9.08 -10.75
C TRP A 97 -6.46 7.76 -10.15
N LEU A 98 -6.59 7.63 -8.84
CA LEU A 98 -6.18 6.43 -8.11
C LEU A 98 -7.40 5.62 -7.72
N PRO A 99 -7.64 4.44 -8.32
CA PRO A 99 -8.65 3.51 -7.84
C PRO A 99 -8.39 3.17 -6.37
N PRO A 100 -9.42 3.15 -5.50
CA PRO A 100 -9.25 2.86 -4.07
C PRO A 100 -8.52 1.53 -3.80
N THR A 101 -8.77 0.53 -4.64
CA THR A 101 -8.22 -0.83 -4.52
C THR A 101 -6.86 -1.01 -5.21
N CYS A 102 -6.32 0.03 -5.84
CA CYS A 102 -5.01 -0.02 -6.49
C CYS A 102 -3.91 -0.32 -5.45
N ALA A 103 -2.97 -1.18 -5.81
CA ALA A 103 -1.79 -1.40 -5.00
C ALA A 103 -0.83 -0.21 -5.13
N VAL A 104 -0.23 0.22 -4.02
CA VAL A 104 0.75 1.31 -3.99
C VAL A 104 2.09 0.76 -3.53
N LEU A 105 3.12 0.92 -4.37
CA LEU A 105 4.45 0.40 -4.12
C LEU A 105 5.49 1.52 -4.19
N ALA A 106 6.17 1.78 -3.08
CA ALA A 106 7.32 2.68 -3.03
C ALA A 106 8.56 2.01 -3.63
N VAL A 107 9.31 2.76 -4.44
CA VAL A 107 10.54 2.35 -5.09
C VAL A 107 11.59 3.45 -4.86
N PRO A 108 12.33 3.41 -3.73
CA PRO A 108 13.25 4.49 -3.36
C PRO A 108 14.34 4.77 -4.40
N ALA A 109 14.71 3.77 -5.19
CA ALA A 109 15.72 3.87 -6.24
C ALA A 109 15.20 4.48 -7.57
N GLY A 110 13.91 4.82 -7.66
CA GLY A 110 13.27 5.36 -8.86
C GLY A 110 12.26 4.39 -9.47
N ALA A 111 10.99 4.80 -9.50
CA ALA A 111 9.88 4.00 -10.00
C ALA A 111 9.85 3.91 -11.53
N CYS A 112 10.12 5.02 -12.24
CA CYS A 112 10.05 5.02 -13.70
C CYS A 112 11.17 4.18 -14.31
N ASP A 113 12.38 4.26 -13.76
CA ASP A 113 13.51 3.48 -14.23
C ASP A 113 13.32 1.98 -13.96
N LEU A 114 12.74 1.62 -12.81
CA LEU A 114 12.40 0.23 -12.51
C LEU A 114 11.39 -0.35 -13.52
N LEU A 115 10.35 0.43 -13.86
CA LEU A 115 9.34 0.02 -14.84
C LEU A 115 9.94 -0.08 -16.25
N CYS A 116 10.68 0.93 -16.69
CA CYS A 116 11.30 0.96 -18.02
C CYS A 116 12.35 -0.15 -18.20
N GLY A 117 13.04 -0.54 -17.12
CA GLY A 117 14.01 -1.63 -17.12
C GLY A 117 13.38 -3.03 -17.12
N GLY A 118 12.05 -3.16 -17.05
CA GLY A 118 11.36 -4.45 -16.99
C GLY A 118 11.58 -5.21 -15.67
N ASN A 119 12.06 -4.51 -14.63
CA ASN A 119 12.39 -5.10 -13.33
C ASN A 119 11.32 -4.82 -12.26
N ALA A 120 10.25 -4.10 -12.62
CA ALA A 120 9.14 -3.85 -11.71
C ALA A 120 8.47 -5.17 -11.31
N PRO A 121 8.19 -5.40 -10.02
CA PRO A 121 7.45 -6.57 -9.61
C PRO A 121 6.05 -6.53 -10.22
N SER A 122 5.56 -7.69 -10.67
CA SER A 122 4.20 -7.77 -11.19
C SER A 122 3.17 -7.54 -10.06
N PRO A 123 1.97 -7.03 -10.39
CA PRO A 123 0.86 -6.97 -9.44
C PRO A 123 0.53 -8.31 -8.77
N ASP A 124 0.71 -9.41 -9.51
CA ASP A 124 0.49 -10.75 -8.97
C ASP A 124 1.57 -11.17 -7.96
N ALA A 125 2.82 -10.72 -8.10
CA ALA A 125 3.87 -10.99 -7.12
C ALA A 125 3.55 -10.34 -5.77
N LEU A 126 3.05 -9.09 -5.80
CA LEU A 126 2.62 -8.41 -4.58
C LEU A 126 1.37 -9.07 -3.98
N ARG A 127 0.40 -9.45 -4.82
CA ARG A 127 -0.79 -10.19 -4.38
C ARG A 127 -0.40 -11.50 -3.69
N ALA A 128 0.51 -12.28 -4.30
CA ALA A 128 1.01 -13.52 -3.72
C ALA A 128 1.67 -13.28 -2.35
N ALA A 129 2.49 -12.24 -2.21
CA ALA A 129 3.10 -11.89 -0.92
C ALA A 129 2.06 -11.57 0.17
N VAL A 130 0.93 -10.95 -0.20
CA VAL A 130 -0.19 -10.71 0.72
C VAL A 130 -0.95 -12.00 1.04
N GLU A 131 -1.25 -12.82 0.02
CA GLU A 131 -1.98 -14.08 0.17
C GLU A 131 -1.22 -15.10 1.03
N THR A 132 0.11 -15.07 1.02
CA THR A 132 0.97 -15.93 1.86
C THR A 132 1.34 -15.30 3.21
N GLY A 133 0.81 -14.12 3.54
CA GLY A 133 1.08 -13.44 4.81
C GLY A 133 2.51 -12.93 4.99
N LEU A 134 3.26 -12.74 3.89
CA LEU A 134 4.58 -12.09 3.91
C LEU A 134 4.43 -10.59 4.17
N LEU A 135 3.39 -9.99 3.59
CA LEU A 135 3.04 -8.58 3.74
C LEU A 135 1.56 -8.43 4.10
N PRO A 136 1.18 -7.36 4.82
CA PRO A 136 -0.22 -7.05 5.01
C PRO A 136 -0.84 -6.55 3.69
N ALA A 137 -2.15 -6.73 3.54
CA ALA A 137 -2.89 -6.11 2.46
C ALA A 137 -2.88 -4.58 2.64
N ARG A 138 -2.38 -3.85 1.64
CA ARG A 138 -2.34 -2.38 1.64
C ARG A 138 -2.76 -1.88 0.27
N THR A 139 -3.88 -1.16 0.26
CA THR A 139 -4.49 -0.54 -0.92
C THR A 139 -4.35 0.97 -0.82
N ALA A 140 -4.55 1.67 -1.94
CA ALA A 140 -4.48 3.13 -1.99
C ALA A 140 -5.36 3.81 -0.93
N ASP A 141 -6.59 3.34 -0.74
CA ASP A 141 -7.51 3.89 0.26
C ASP A 141 -7.00 3.70 1.70
N ALA A 142 -6.43 2.55 2.04
CA ALA A 142 -5.81 2.31 3.34
C ALA A 142 -4.60 3.24 3.56
N VAL A 143 -3.75 3.37 2.55
CA VAL A 143 -2.57 4.25 2.63
C VAL A 143 -2.99 5.71 2.84
N ILE A 144 -3.97 6.19 2.07
CA ILE A 144 -4.48 7.56 2.15
C ILE A 144 -5.24 7.79 3.45
N GLY A 145 -6.02 6.80 3.90
CA GLY A 145 -6.73 6.81 5.16
C GLY A 145 -5.78 7.04 6.33
N ASP A 146 -4.65 6.33 6.35
CA ASP A 146 -3.62 6.46 7.39
C ASP A 146 -2.90 7.82 7.35
N LEU A 147 -2.63 8.35 6.15
CA LEU A 147 -2.02 9.67 5.98
C LEU A 147 -2.94 10.82 6.42
N LEU A 148 -4.26 10.69 6.18
CA LEU A 148 -5.25 11.70 6.54
C LEU A 148 -5.81 11.52 7.97
N GLY A 149 -5.75 10.30 8.51
CA GLY A 149 -6.28 9.90 9.81
C GLY A 149 -5.19 9.61 10.84
N GLY A 150 -5.55 8.86 11.90
CA GLY A 150 -4.62 8.29 12.89
C GLY A 150 -3.48 9.21 13.30
N SER A 151 -2.24 8.74 13.13
CA SER A 151 -1.04 9.54 13.36
C SER A 151 -0.58 10.33 12.13
N GLY A 152 -1.25 10.24 10.98
CA GLY A 152 -0.79 10.82 9.72
C GLY A 152 0.46 10.16 9.15
N MET A 153 0.74 8.93 9.59
CA MET A 153 1.81 8.07 9.09
C MET A 153 1.19 6.80 8.53
N THR A 154 1.81 6.23 7.53
CA THR A 154 1.33 5.03 6.84
C THR A 154 2.46 4.04 6.62
N ALA A 155 2.09 2.77 6.43
CA ALA A 155 2.96 1.73 5.90
C ALA A 155 2.56 1.45 4.45
N MET A 156 3.47 1.69 3.51
CA MET A 156 3.27 1.35 2.09
C MET A 156 4.12 0.14 1.74
N HIS A 157 3.66 -0.69 0.80
CA HIS A 157 4.56 -1.69 0.22
C HIS A 157 5.77 -0.98 -0.39
N CYS A 158 6.93 -1.61 -0.27
CA CYS A 158 8.20 -1.07 -0.75
C CYS A 158 8.95 -2.17 -1.49
N HIS A 159 9.54 -1.82 -2.63
CA HIS A 159 10.51 -2.65 -3.33
C HIS A 159 11.89 -1.99 -3.23
N ASP A 160 12.76 -2.59 -2.41
CA ASP A 160 14.12 -2.11 -2.18
C ASP A 160 15.11 -3.25 -2.40
N ALA A 161 16.11 -3.02 -3.27
CA ALA A 161 17.14 -3.99 -3.63
C ALA A 161 16.61 -5.42 -3.93
N GLY A 162 15.48 -5.52 -4.63
CA GLY A 162 14.86 -6.82 -4.98
C GLY A 162 14.02 -7.46 -3.86
N THR A 163 13.87 -6.80 -2.71
CA THR A 163 13.09 -7.29 -1.57
C THR A 163 11.80 -6.49 -1.41
N LEU A 164 10.69 -7.20 -1.20
CA LEU A 164 9.41 -6.60 -0.85
C LEU A 164 9.30 -6.46 0.67
N THR A 165 9.02 -5.24 1.14
CA THR A 165 8.86 -4.90 2.57
C THR A 165 7.79 -3.81 2.74
N LEU A 166 7.66 -3.24 3.94
CA LEU A 166 6.89 -2.03 4.18
C LEU A 166 7.82 -0.84 4.46
N LEU A 167 7.56 0.29 3.80
CA LEU A 167 8.15 1.59 4.08
C LEU A 167 7.20 2.39 4.97
N LEU A 168 7.71 2.90 6.09
CA LEU A 168 7.00 3.88 6.91
C LEU A 168 7.26 5.28 6.41
N CYS A 169 6.20 6.04 6.16
CA CYS A 169 6.30 7.44 5.75
C CYS A 169 5.16 8.29 6.31
N ASP A 170 5.34 9.60 6.29
CA ASP A 170 4.26 10.57 6.41
C ASP A 170 4.18 11.43 5.14
N ALA A 171 3.43 12.53 5.20
CA ALA A 171 3.29 13.45 4.08
C ALA A 171 4.57 14.23 3.70
N GLN A 172 5.62 14.16 4.52
CA GLN A 172 6.82 14.98 4.40
C GLN A 172 8.09 14.15 4.19
N GLN A 173 8.16 12.95 4.77
CA GLN A 173 9.38 12.14 4.74
C GLN A 173 9.13 10.64 4.95
N SER A 174 10.16 9.86 4.64
CA SER A 174 10.25 8.43 4.95
C SER A 174 11.03 8.20 6.25
N PHE A 175 10.60 7.24 7.06
CA PHE A 175 11.17 6.92 8.39
C PHE A 175 11.94 5.59 8.42
N GLY A 176 12.00 4.88 7.29
CA GLY A 176 12.68 3.60 7.16
C GLY A 176 11.71 2.45 6.86
N THR A 177 12.26 1.25 6.74
CA THR A 177 11.50 0.03 6.46
C THR A 177 11.24 -0.77 7.72
N LEU A 178 10.15 -1.54 7.72
CA LEU A 178 9.86 -2.50 8.78
C LEU A 178 10.66 -3.79 8.61
N SER A 179 10.94 -4.45 9.73
CA SER A 179 11.52 -5.79 9.69
C SER A 179 10.58 -6.81 9.05
N PRO A 180 11.10 -7.94 8.54
CA PRO A 180 10.26 -9.03 8.04
C PRO A 180 9.27 -9.53 9.10
N ASP A 181 9.69 -9.63 10.36
CA ASP A 181 8.82 -10.08 11.45
C ASP A 181 7.70 -9.08 11.73
N ALA A 182 7.98 -7.77 11.68
CA ALA A 182 6.96 -6.74 11.80
C ALA A 182 5.98 -6.77 10.62
N CYS A 183 6.46 -6.93 9.39
CA CYS A 183 5.60 -7.08 8.20
C CYS A 183 4.64 -8.26 8.33
N ARG A 184 5.18 -9.42 8.73
CA ARG A 184 4.40 -10.64 8.93
C ARG A 184 3.44 -10.55 10.12
N GLY A 185 3.85 -9.90 11.20
CA GLY A 185 2.99 -9.62 12.34
C GLY A 185 1.81 -8.71 11.98
N LEU A 186 2.04 -7.68 11.17
CA LEU A 186 0.96 -6.84 10.61
C LEU A 186 0.03 -7.64 9.70
N ALA A 187 0.57 -8.52 8.86
CA ALA A 187 -0.23 -9.41 8.01
C ALA A 187 -1.12 -10.34 8.87
N LEU A 188 -0.55 -10.90 9.94
CA LEU A 188 -1.25 -11.76 10.88
C LEU A 188 -2.38 -11.02 11.62
N LEU A 189 -2.13 -9.78 12.04
CA LEU A 189 -3.14 -8.91 12.67
C LEU A 189 -4.24 -8.48 11.70
N GLY A 190 -3.89 -8.20 10.44
CA GLY A 190 -4.84 -7.80 9.40
C GLY A 190 -5.77 -8.92 8.94
N GLY A 191 -5.32 -10.18 9.00
CA GLY A 191 -6.17 -11.35 8.73
C GLY A 191 -6.57 -11.56 7.26
N SER A 192 -5.98 -10.82 6.33
CA SER A 192 -6.31 -10.87 4.88
C SER A 192 -5.53 -11.91 4.07
N TYR A 193 -4.83 -12.84 4.73
CA TYR A 193 -4.04 -13.90 4.09
C TYR A 193 -4.89 -15.14 3.81
N GLN A 194 -4.51 -15.93 2.80
CA GLN A 194 -5.10 -17.24 2.50
C GLN A 194 -4.31 -18.37 3.15
N HIS A 195 -2.98 -18.24 3.15
CA HIS A 195 -2.05 -19.16 3.76
C HIS A 195 -1.04 -18.37 4.60
N PHE A 196 -0.64 -18.90 5.75
CA PHE A 196 0.37 -18.26 6.59
C PHE A 196 1.29 -19.32 7.16
N ASP A 197 2.37 -19.58 6.43
CA ASP A 197 3.35 -20.61 6.78
C ASP A 197 4.60 -19.96 7.38
N PHE A 198 5.10 -20.49 8.47
CA PHE A 198 6.28 -19.97 9.14
C PHE A 198 7.20 -21.09 9.62
N ALA A 199 8.50 -20.82 9.61
CA ALA A 199 9.50 -21.73 10.14
C ALA A 199 9.74 -21.42 11.62
N ALA A 200 9.77 -22.46 12.43
CA ALA A 200 10.30 -22.46 13.78
C ALA A 200 11.43 -23.51 13.88
N ALA A 201 12.11 -23.59 15.02
CA ALA A 201 13.25 -24.49 15.20
C ALA A 201 12.89 -25.98 15.04
N ASP A 202 11.63 -26.33 15.26
CA ASP A 202 11.07 -27.67 15.21
C ASP A 202 10.39 -28.01 13.87
N GLY A 203 10.28 -27.06 12.94
CA GLY A 203 9.76 -27.33 11.60
C GLY A 203 8.96 -26.18 10.99
N VAL A 204 8.22 -26.50 9.92
CA VAL A 204 7.30 -25.57 9.27
C VAL A 204 5.91 -25.73 9.84
N HIS A 205 5.31 -24.61 10.21
CA HIS A 205 3.99 -24.51 10.81
C HIS A 205 3.09 -23.66 9.93
N SER A 206 1.78 -23.90 10.01
CA SER A 206 0.79 -23.10 9.30
C SER A 206 -0.27 -22.58 10.26
N VAL A 207 -0.60 -21.28 10.17
CA VAL A 207 -1.75 -20.72 10.89
C VAL A 207 -3.01 -21.11 10.15
N THR A 208 -3.88 -21.84 10.83
CA THR A 208 -5.17 -22.30 10.30
C THR A 208 -6.31 -21.39 10.71
N ARG A 209 -6.17 -20.71 11.84
CA ARG A 209 -7.14 -19.75 12.36
C ARG A 209 -6.46 -18.79 13.32
N ALA A 210 -6.74 -17.50 13.18
CA ALA A 210 -6.35 -16.49 14.17
C ALA A 210 -7.59 -15.70 14.61
N ARG A 211 -7.71 -15.48 15.92
CA ARG A 211 -8.69 -14.56 16.51
C ARG A 211 -7.93 -13.65 17.46
N LEU A 212 -7.49 -12.52 16.93
CA LEU A 212 -6.70 -11.52 17.64
C LEU A 212 -7.54 -10.25 17.83
N HIS A 213 -7.30 -9.57 18.94
CA HIS A 213 -7.83 -8.25 19.22
C HIS A 213 -6.76 -7.42 19.91
N LEU A 214 -6.88 -6.10 19.78
CA LEU A 214 -6.03 -5.13 20.46
C LEU A 214 -6.81 -4.50 21.60
N ASP A 215 -6.19 -4.50 22.77
CA ASP A 215 -6.65 -3.78 23.96
C ASP A 215 -5.68 -2.67 24.33
N CYS A 216 -6.18 -1.66 25.04
CA CYS A 216 -5.40 -0.56 25.58
C CYS A 216 -5.74 -0.35 27.06
N LYS A 217 -4.73 -0.03 27.87
CA LYS A 217 -4.89 0.44 29.25
C LYS A 217 -3.91 1.58 29.53
N ALA A 218 -4.35 2.65 30.17
CA ALA A 218 -3.42 3.63 30.72
C ALA A 218 -2.95 3.25 32.14
N GLU A 219 -1.63 3.24 32.33
CA GLU A 219 -0.99 3.11 33.64
C GLU A 219 -0.04 4.30 33.81
N ASN A 220 -0.25 5.16 34.81
CA ASN A 220 0.59 6.35 35.05
C ASN A 220 0.76 7.24 33.79
N ASN A 221 -0.32 7.49 33.06
CA ASN A 221 -0.33 8.22 31.77
C ASN A 221 0.45 7.55 30.62
N ILE A 222 0.89 6.31 30.77
CA ILE A 222 1.51 5.52 29.71
C ILE A 222 0.47 4.56 29.16
N LEU A 223 0.26 4.57 27.84
CA LEU A 223 -0.63 3.62 27.18
C LEU A 223 0.09 2.28 27.04
N ARG A 224 -0.57 1.20 27.45
CA ARG A 224 -0.14 -0.17 27.20
C ARG A 224 -1.06 -0.79 26.16
N PHE A 225 -0.53 -1.08 24.98
CA PHE A 225 -1.25 -1.81 23.94
C PHE A 225 -0.93 -3.28 24.04
N THR A 226 -1.96 -4.13 24.12
CA THR A 226 -1.80 -5.57 24.22
C THR A 226 -2.52 -6.26 23.07
N VAL A 227 -1.79 -7.07 22.29
CA VAL A 227 -2.41 -8.03 21.37
C VAL A 227 -2.84 -9.24 22.18
N ASN A 228 -4.15 -9.49 22.20
CA ASN A 228 -4.77 -10.61 22.91
C ASN A 228 -5.44 -11.56 21.92
N GLY A 229 -5.43 -12.87 22.21
CA GLY A 229 -6.29 -13.78 21.46
C GLY A 229 -5.80 -15.22 21.37
N ARG A 230 -6.33 -15.94 20.39
CA ARG A 230 -6.01 -17.36 20.15
C ARG A 230 -5.58 -17.58 18.70
N ILE A 231 -4.53 -18.38 18.53
CA ILE A 231 -4.03 -18.81 17.22
C ILE A 231 -4.03 -20.35 17.16
N CYS A 232 -4.64 -20.91 16.14
CA CYS A 232 -4.63 -22.34 15.83
C CYS A 232 -3.56 -22.62 14.78
N VAL A 233 -2.69 -23.60 15.05
CA VAL A 233 -1.62 -24.01 14.13
C VAL A 233 -1.62 -25.53 13.91
N THR A 234 -0.98 -25.97 12.83
CA THR A 234 -0.93 -27.40 12.45
C THR A 234 -0.13 -28.30 13.39
N ASN A 235 0.87 -27.79 14.12
CA ASN A 235 1.63 -28.53 15.14
C ASN A 235 2.06 -27.60 16.29
N PRO A 236 1.18 -27.27 17.25
CA PRO A 236 1.49 -26.27 18.28
C PRO A 236 2.66 -26.70 19.16
N SER A 237 3.58 -25.79 19.38
CA SER A 237 4.80 -25.98 20.18
C SER A 237 5.25 -24.65 20.78
N ALA A 238 6.03 -24.71 21.87
CA ALA A 238 6.59 -23.51 22.48
C ALA A 238 7.40 -22.65 21.48
N GLU A 239 8.06 -23.29 20.51
CA GLU A 239 8.89 -22.59 19.54
C GLU A 239 8.05 -21.89 18.48
N SER A 240 6.97 -22.53 18.05
CA SER A 240 6.00 -21.91 17.15
C SER A 240 5.26 -20.74 17.82
N GLU A 241 4.93 -20.84 19.12
CA GLU A 241 4.36 -19.75 19.91
C GLU A 241 5.34 -18.59 20.04
N ALA A 242 6.62 -18.87 20.33
CA ALA A 242 7.67 -17.85 20.44
C ALA A 242 7.83 -17.06 19.13
N VAL A 243 7.81 -17.74 17.98
CA VAL A 243 7.88 -17.09 16.65
C VAL A 243 6.66 -16.18 16.42
N LEU A 244 5.44 -16.67 16.69
CA LEU A 244 4.22 -15.88 16.54
C LEU A 244 4.21 -14.65 17.48
N CYS A 245 4.60 -14.84 18.73
CA CYS A 245 4.78 -13.75 19.70
C CYS A 245 5.82 -12.74 19.21
N GLY A 246 6.92 -13.21 18.62
CA GLY A 246 7.98 -12.38 18.03
C GLY A 246 7.46 -11.49 16.91
N MET A 247 6.75 -12.07 15.93
CA MET A 247 6.13 -11.33 14.82
C MET A 247 5.16 -10.26 15.31
N LEU A 248 4.23 -10.63 16.19
CA LEU A 248 3.24 -9.70 16.75
C LEU A 248 3.90 -8.59 17.58
N SER A 249 4.93 -8.93 18.36
CA SER A 249 5.68 -7.97 19.16
C SER A 249 6.45 -7.00 18.28
N ALA A 250 7.12 -7.48 17.22
CA ALA A 250 7.83 -6.65 16.26
C ALA A 250 6.88 -5.67 15.56
N ALA A 251 5.71 -6.15 15.11
CA ALA A 251 4.69 -5.31 14.48
C ALA A 251 4.24 -4.15 15.39
N LEU A 252 3.93 -4.46 16.66
CA LEU A 252 3.48 -3.44 17.62
C LEU A 252 4.62 -2.50 18.04
N ALA A 253 5.80 -3.05 18.33
CA ALA A 253 6.93 -2.29 18.83
C ALA A 253 7.50 -1.35 17.77
N GLU A 254 7.71 -1.81 16.53
CA GLU A 254 8.22 -0.96 15.46
C GLU A 254 7.22 0.13 15.06
N SER A 255 5.92 -0.20 15.01
CA SER A 255 4.87 0.80 14.76
C SER A 255 4.85 1.89 15.85
N CYS A 256 4.81 1.48 17.12
CA CYS A 256 4.81 2.42 18.24
C CYS A 256 6.09 3.25 18.31
N ALA A 257 7.26 2.63 18.15
CA ALA A 257 8.56 3.32 18.19
C ALA A 257 8.69 4.42 17.12
N GLN A 258 8.05 4.25 15.97
CA GLN A 258 8.01 5.27 14.92
C GLN A 258 6.87 6.28 15.11
N GLY A 259 5.88 5.96 15.95
CA GLY A 259 4.65 6.73 16.13
C GLY A 259 3.63 6.49 15.01
N ALA A 260 3.74 5.35 14.31
CA ALA A 260 2.87 4.99 13.21
C ALA A 260 1.60 4.31 13.74
N ASP A 261 0.44 4.89 13.43
CA ASP A 261 -0.87 4.35 13.82
C ASP A 261 -1.49 3.53 12.68
N ILE A 262 -0.81 2.47 12.28
CA ILE A 262 -1.22 1.60 11.15
C ILE A 262 -2.10 0.43 11.59
N LEU A 263 -2.48 0.39 12.88
CA LEU A 263 -3.27 -0.66 13.51
C LEU A 263 -4.54 -0.13 14.19
N MET A 264 -4.93 1.11 13.89
CA MET A 264 -6.07 1.79 14.52
C MET A 264 -5.94 1.78 16.07
N LEU A 265 -4.73 2.06 16.55
CA LEU A 265 -4.38 2.13 17.96
C LEU A 265 -5.09 3.30 18.63
N ARG A 266 -5.32 4.41 17.93
CA ARG A 266 -6.10 5.53 18.46
C ARG A 266 -7.53 5.10 18.74
N GLU A 267 -8.18 4.48 17.75
CA GLU A 267 -9.54 3.97 17.86
C GLU A 267 -9.63 2.90 18.95
N THR A 268 -8.60 2.06 19.07
CA THR A 268 -8.49 1.08 20.15
C THR A 268 -8.40 1.74 21.52
N ALA A 269 -7.55 2.76 21.69
CA ALA A 269 -7.45 3.51 22.95
C ALA A 269 -8.80 4.15 23.34
N VAL A 270 -9.46 4.81 22.38
CA VAL A 270 -10.78 5.42 22.59
C VAL A 270 -11.82 4.35 22.98
N ARG A 271 -11.86 3.21 22.28
CA ARG A 271 -12.76 2.08 22.59
C ARG A 271 -12.54 1.52 23.99
N CYS A 272 -11.30 1.53 24.48
CA CYS A 272 -10.92 1.05 25.81
C CYS A 272 -11.11 2.09 26.92
N GLY A 273 -11.66 3.27 26.63
CA GLY A 273 -11.99 4.30 27.63
C GLY A 273 -10.98 5.44 27.73
N GLU A 274 -9.92 5.45 26.91
CA GLU A 274 -8.93 6.53 26.85
C GLU A 274 -9.43 7.65 25.91
N SER A 275 -10.52 8.31 26.28
CA SER A 275 -11.23 9.28 25.44
C SER A 275 -10.36 10.47 25.00
N ASP A 276 -9.35 10.82 25.78
CA ASP A 276 -8.43 11.92 25.47
C ASP A 276 -7.67 11.68 24.16
N ALA A 277 -7.47 10.42 23.77
CA ALA A 277 -6.82 10.05 22.51
C ALA A 277 -7.57 10.60 21.28
N ALA A 278 -8.89 10.80 21.35
CA ALA A 278 -9.69 11.35 20.26
C ALA A 278 -9.40 12.84 19.99
N PHE A 279 -8.87 13.57 20.98
CA PHE A 279 -8.64 15.01 20.90
C PHE A 279 -7.18 15.38 20.62
N LEU A 280 -6.28 14.40 20.60
CA LEU A 280 -4.87 14.62 20.28
C LEU A 280 -4.70 14.92 18.79
N SER A 281 -3.90 15.94 18.49
CA SER A 281 -3.39 16.16 17.14
C SER A 281 -2.58 14.95 16.66
N GLN A 282 -2.38 14.82 15.35
CA GLN A 282 -1.54 13.75 14.77
C GLN A 282 -0.15 13.71 15.42
N MET A 283 0.49 14.86 15.60
CA MET A 283 1.82 14.96 16.22
C MET A 283 1.81 14.52 17.69
N GLN A 284 0.86 15.02 18.49
CA GLN A 284 0.74 14.61 19.90
C GLN A 284 0.47 13.11 20.05
N TRP A 285 -0.29 12.53 19.11
CA TRP A 285 -0.55 11.11 19.11
C TRP A 285 0.68 10.28 18.73
N ARG A 286 1.50 10.72 17.76
CA ARG A 286 2.81 10.09 17.46
C ARG A 286 3.67 10.02 18.72
N GLU A 287 3.78 11.14 19.46
CA GLU A 287 4.54 11.19 20.71
C GLU A 287 3.97 10.27 21.79
N LYS A 288 2.64 10.18 21.88
CA LYS A 288 1.96 9.25 22.79
C LYS A 288 2.23 7.79 22.43
N LEU A 289 2.26 7.45 21.14
CA LEU A 289 2.58 6.10 20.67
C LEU A 289 4.05 5.74 20.95
N ARG A 290 4.99 6.66 20.73
CA ARG A 290 6.43 6.45 21.02
C ARG A 290 6.74 6.20 22.48
N SER A 291 5.90 6.70 23.38
CA SER A 291 5.99 6.46 24.82
C SER A 291 5.13 5.28 25.30
N SER A 292 4.39 4.63 24.42
CA SER A 292 3.53 3.50 24.76
C SER A 292 4.33 2.20 24.97
N VAL A 293 3.74 1.26 25.69
CA VAL A 293 4.34 -0.05 25.98
C VAL A 293 3.58 -1.13 25.20
N PRO A 294 4.20 -1.71 24.16
CA PRO A 294 3.62 -2.84 23.45
C PRO A 294 3.72 -4.13 24.28
N SER A 295 2.73 -5.00 24.14
CA SER A 295 2.67 -6.32 24.79
C SER A 295 1.90 -7.30 23.91
N VAL A 296 2.20 -8.60 24.06
CA VAL A 296 1.51 -9.69 23.35
C VAL A 296 1.16 -10.78 24.35
N GLN A 297 -0.08 -11.26 24.30
CA GLN A 297 -0.61 -12.35 25.12
C GLN A 297 -1.51 -13.22 24.23
N ILE A 298 -0.95 -14.30 23.69
CA ILE A 298 -1.69 -15.22 22.83
C ILE A 298 -1.75 -16.60 23.45
N GLU A 299 -2.86 -17.31 23.20
CA GLU A 299 -2.97 -18.74 23.46
C GLU A 299 -2.81 -19.51 22.15
N GLN A 300 -1.95 -20.52 22.14
CA GLN A 300 -1.84 -21.44 21.01
C GLN A 300 -2.69 -22.70 21.23
N SER A 301 -3.30 -23.20 20.16
CA SER A 301 -4.10 -24.44 20.20
C SER A 301 -3.96 -25.27 18.93
N ALA A 302 -4.22 -26.57 19.03
CA ALA A 302 -4.39 -27.44 17.87
C ALA A 302 -5.74 -27.18 17.17
N THR A 303 -5.84 -27.62 15.93
CA THR A 303 -7.08 -27.56 15.13
C THR A 303 -8.12 -28.57 15.59
#